data_AF-A0A519T197-F1
#
_entry.id   AF-A0A519T197-F1
#
_cell.length_a   1.000
_cell.length_b   1.000
_cell.length_c   1.000
_cell.angle_alpha   90.00
_cell.angle_beta   90.00
_cell.angle_gamma   90.00
#
_symmetry.space_group_name_H-M   'P 1'
#
loop_
_entity.id
_entity.type
_entity.pdbx_description
1 polymer ?
#
loop_
_entity_poly.entity_id
_entity_poly.type
_entity_poly.pdbx_seq_one_letter_code
_entity_poly.pdbx_strand_id
1 'polypeptide(L)' 'MQTRIAAALEAEHSIRILYACESGSRAWGFPSPDSDYDVRFIYVHPLAWYLGLDEGPDTLNFPVDDELDLAGWELRKTL' A
#
# COMPACT_ATOMS: atom_id res chain seq x y z
N MET A 1 -15.04 -5.05 1.90
CA MET A 1 -14.54 -3.76 2.43
C MET A 1 -13.20 -3.39 1.78
N GLN A 2 -12.22 -4.31 1.69
CA GLN A 2 -10.89 -4.09 1.09
C GLN A 2 -10.87 -3.61 -0.38
N THR A 3 -11.75 -4.09 -1.26
CA THR A 3 -11.68 -3.80 -2.71
C THR A 3 -11.93 -2.33 -3.08
N ARG A 4 -12.72 -1.61 -2.28
CA ARG A 4 -13.05 -0.19 -2.56
C ARG A 4 -11.90 0.76 -2.24
N ILE A 5 -11.15 0.48 -1.17
CA ILE A 5 -9.98 1.28 -0.77
C ILE A 5 -8.88 1.13 -1.82
N ALA A 6 -8.63 -0.09 -2.29
CA ALA A 6 -7.66 -0.35 -3.36
C ALA A 6 -7.97 0.46 -4.64
N ALA A 7 -9.22 0.45 -5.11
CA ALA A 7 -9.60 1.18 -6.32
C ALA A 7 -9.45 2.71 -6.17
N ALA A 8 -9.71 3.26 -4.98
CA ALA A 8 -9.51 4.68 -4.71
C ALA A 8 -8.02 5.05 -4.75
N LEU A 9 -7.17 4.25 -4.09
CA LEU A 9 -5.71 4.44 -4.10
C LEU A 9 -5.11 4.30 -5.51
N GLU A 10 -5.56 3.32 -6.28
CA GLU A 10 -5.15 3.13 -7.67
C GLU A 10 -5.46 4.36 -8.54
N ALA A 11 -6.66 4.93 -8.37
CA ALA A 11 -7.07 6.12 -9.11
C ALA A 11 -6.33 7.39 -8.65
N GLU A 12 -6.19 7.60 -7.34
CA GLU A 12 -5.58 8.80 -6.74
C GLU A 12 -4.08 8.90 -7.06
N HIS A 13 -3.36 7.79 -6.91
CA HIS A 13 -1.91 7.76 -7.11
C HIS A 13 -1.49 7.38 -8.53
N SER A 14 -2.46 7.08 -9.42
CA SER A 14 -2.18 6.53 -10.75
C SER A 14 -1.24 5.32 -10.66
N ILE A 15 -1.68 4.31 -9.91
CA ILE A 15 -0.97 3.05 -9.69
C ILE A 15 -1.90 1.87 -9.96
N ARG A 16 -1.33 0.69 -10.08
CA ARG A 16 -2.04 -0.59 -9.95
C ARG A 16 -1.46 -1.37 -8.78
N ILE A 17 -2.33 -1.81 -7.88
CA ILE A 17 -1.95 -2.67 -6.76
C ILE A 17 -1.88 -4.11 -7.25
N LEU A 18 -0.71 -4.74 -7.12
CA LEU A 18 -0.47 -6.12 -7.53
C LEU A 18 -0.76 -7.10 -6.41
N TYR A 19 -0.49 -6.69 -5.17
CA TYR A 19 -0.66 -7.51 -3.99
C TYR A 19 -0.96 -6.61 -2.79
N ALA A 20 -1.86 -7.05 -1.93
CA ALA A 20 -2.12 -6.43 -0.64
C ALA A 20 -2.37 -7.52 0.40
N CYS A 21 -1.82 -7.34 1.59
CA CYS A 21 -2.07 -8.23 2.72
C CYS A 21 -2.17 -7.45 4.02
N GLU A 22 -2.90 -8.04 4.95
CA GLU A 22 -2.84 -7.62 6.34
C GLU A 22 -1.46 -7.98 6.91
N SER A 23 -0.91 -7.06 7.68
CA SER A 23 0.35 -7.19 8.41
C SER A 23 0.05 -6.98 9.90
N GLY A 24 1.05 -7.14 10.76
CA GLY A 24 0.93 -6.73 12.17
C GLY A 24 0.23 -7.74 13.10
N SER A 25 -0.12 -7.26 14.29
CA SER A 25 -0.43 -8.08 15.47
C SER A 25 -1.59 -9.08 15.24
N ARG A 26 -2.56 -8.68 14.41
CA ARG A 26 -3.69 -9.53 13.99
C ARG A 26 -3.24 -10.73 13.16
N ALA A 27 -2.30 -10.51 12.23
CA ALA A 27 -1.72 -11.58 11.41
C ALA A 27 -0.85 -12.55 12.24
N TRP A 28 -0.32 -12.09 13.37
CA TRP A 28 0.49 -12.89 14.30
C TRP A 28 -0.30 -13.54 15.46
N GLY A 29 -1.62 -13.33 15.53
CA GLY A 29 -2.47 -13.94 16.55
C GLY A 29 -2.41 -13.30 17.94
N PHE A 30 -1.88 -12.08 18.06
CA PHE A 30 -1.88 -11.28 19.28
C PHE A 30 -2.68 -9.97 19.16
N PRO A 31 -3.92 -9.96 18.63
CA PRO A 31 -4.70 -8.74 18.57
C PRO A 31 -5.14 -8.28 19.96
N SER A 32 -4.88 -7.03 20.30
CA SER A 32 -5.58 -6.32 21.38
C SER A 32 -6.90 -5.74 20.85
N PRO A 33 -7.87 -5.41 21.72
CA PRO A 33 -9.09 -4.70 21.31
C PRO A 33 -8.83 -3.37 20.60
N ASP A 34 -7.70 -2.72 20.92
CA ASP A 34 -7.26 -1.45 20.34
C ASP A 34 -6.29 -1.64 19.15
N SER A 35 -6.17 -2.87 18.62
CA SER A 35 -5.30 -3.06 17.44
C SER A 35 -5.90 -2.38 16.23
N ASP A 36 -5.05 -1.72 15.46
CA ASP A 36 -5.29 -1.21 14.13
C ASP A 36 -5.31 -2.35 13.09
N TYR A 37 -5.62 -2.00 11.85
CA TYR A 37 -5.41 -2.85 10.68
C TYR A 37 -4.17 -2.36 9.92
N ASP A 38 -3.04 -3.05 10.07
CA ASP A 38 -1.90 -2.80 9.19
C ASP A 38 -2.16 -3.46 7.82
N VAL A 39 -2.16 -2.68 6.75
CA VAL A 39 -2.17 -3.22 5.38
C VAL A 39 -0.92 -2.78 4.64
N ARG A 40 -0.27 -3.76 4.03
CA ARG A 40 0.92 -3.59 3.21
C ARG A 40 0.60 -3.99 1.78
N PHE A 41 1.06 -3.21 0.81
CA PHE A 41 0.80 -3.49 -0.59
C PHE A 41 1.99 -3.22 -1.51
N ILE A 42 1.98 -3.91 -2.64
CA ILE A 42 2.96 -3.75 -3.73
C ILE A 42 2.21 -3.18 -4.93
N TYR A 43 2.77 -2.16 -5.57
CA TYR A 43 2.14 -1.50 -6.71
C TYR A 43 3.11 -1.24 -7.87
N VAL A 44 2.53 -0.93 -9.03
CA VAL A 44 3.24 -0.47 -10.23
C VAL A 44 2.60 0.79 -10.80
N HIS A 45 3.38 1.59 -11.50
CA HIS A 45 2.90 2.74 -12.27
C HIS A 45 2.54 2.37 -13.73
N PRO A 46 1.87 3.26 -14.48
CA PRO A 46 1.79 3.17 -15.93
C PRO A 46 3.18 3.22 -16.58
N LEU A 47 3.32 2.60 -17.76
CA LEU A 47 4.59 2.51 -18.50
C LEU A 47 5.32 3.87 -18.65
N ALA A 48 4.57 4.94 -18.93
CA ALA A 48 5.14 6.28 -19.14
C ALA A 48 5.94 6.79 -17.94
N TRP A 49 5.57 6.40 -16.71
CA TRP A 49 6.30 6.78 -15.49
C TRP A 49 7.70 6.17 -15.46
N TYR A 50 7.85 4.93 -15.92
CA TYR A 50 9.15 4.24 -15.99
C TYR A 50 10.03 4.69 -17.16
N LEU A 51 9.45 5.34 -18.16
CA LEU A 51 10.18 5.89 -19.31
C LEU A 51 10.66 7.33 -19.07
N GLY A 52 10.39 7.89 -17.88
CA GLY A 52 10.95 9.15 -17.44
C GLY A 52 12.46 9.05 -17.18
N LEU A 53 13.14 10.20 -17.26
CA LEU A 53 14.57 10.29 -16.91
C LEU A 53 14.78 10.32 -15.40
N ASP A 54 13.81 10.86 -14.67
CA ASP A 54 13.85 10.99 -13.22
C ASP A 54 13.23 9.75 -12.56
N GLU A 55 13.84 9.30 -11.47
CA GLU A 55 13.21 8.31 -10.60
C GLU A 55 12.14 8.99 -9.75
N GLY A 56 10.91 8.50 -9.85
CA GLY A 56 9.85 8.90 -8.95
C GLY A 56 9.92 8.18 -7.59
N PRO A 57 9.09 8.60 -6.63
CA PRO A 57 9.05 8.00 -5.30
C PRO A 57 8.71 6.50 -5.37
N ASP A 58 9.33 5.72 -4.50
CA ASP A 58 9.21 4.26 -4.46
C ASP A 58 8.32 3.75 -3.30
N THR A 59 7.74 4.68 -2.53
CA THR A 59 7.00 4.41 -1.30
C THR A 59 5.79 5.34 -1.20
N LEU A 60 4.65 4.76 -0.81
CA LEU A 60 3.45 5.51 -0.42
C LEU A 60 3.20 5.27 1.06
N ASN A 61 3.29 6.33 1.86
CA ASN A 61 2.98 6.31 3.29
C ASN A 61 1.77 7.20 3.53
N PHE A 62 0.83 6.71 4.34
CA PHE A 62 -0.39 7.41 4.69
C PHE A 62 -0.35 7.80 6.17
N PRO A 63 -1.04 8.87 6.58
CA PRO A 63 -1.25 9.14 7.99
C PRO A 63 -1.90 7.92 8.65
N VAL A 64 -1.36 7.50 9.79
CA VAL A 64 -1.99 6.46 10.62
C VAL A 64 -3.26 7.05 11.20
N ASP A 65 -4.38 6.37 10.96
CA ASP A 65 -5.64 6.58 11.68
C ASP A 65 -5.78 5.46 12.72
N ASP A 66 -6.53 5.68 13.80
CA ASP A 66 -6.70 4.74 14.92
C ASP A 66 -7.24 3.36 14.47
N GLU A 67 -7.76 3.27 13.24
CA GLU A 67 -8.29 2.04 12.65
C GLU A 67 -7.42 1.43 11.53
N LEU A 68 -6.58 2.20 10.83
CA LEU A 68 -5.94 1.75 9.58
C LEU A 68 -4.54 2.35 9.37
N ASP A 69 -3.54 1.49 9.28
CA ASP A 69 -2.18 1.84 8.89
C ASP A 69 -1.86 1.26 7.50
N LEU A 70 -1.66 2.14 6.52
CA LEU A 70 -1.38 1.77 5.13
C LEU A 70 0.07 2.13 4.76
N ALA A 71 0.76 1.17 4.13
CA ALA A 71 2.04 1.44 3.49
C ALA A 71 2.19 0.61 2.20
N GLY A 72 2.72 1.26 1.16
CA GLY A 72 2.90 0.67 -0.16
C GLY A 72 4.31 0.84 -0.70
N TRP A 73 4.81 -0.17 -1.40
CA TRP A 73 6.09 -0.12 -2.10
C TRP A 73 5.94 -0.34 -3.60
N GLU A 74 6.67 0.45 -4.38
CA GLU A 74 6.78 0.27 -5.82
C GLU A 74 7.55 -1.02 -6.11
N LEU A 75 7.12 -1.76 -7.14
CA LEU A 75 7.64 -3.09 -7.45
C LEU A 75 9.17 -3.15 -7.52
N ARG A 76 9.85 -2.15 -8.11
CA ARG A 76 11.31 -2.17 -8.26
C ARG A 76 12.06 -2.10 -6.93
N LYS A 77 11.44 -1.60 -5.87
CA LYS A 77 12.00 -1.58 -4.51
C LYS A 77 11.86 -2.93 -3.79
N THR A 78 10.94 -3.77 -4.24
CA THR A 78 10.59 -5.04 -3.58
C THR A 78 11.36 -6.25 -4.12
N LEU A 79 12.11 -6.07 -5.21
CA LEU A 79 12.93 -7.07 -5.89
C LEU A 79 14.41 -6.87 -5.59
#